data_AF-A0A5D6V5Y9-F1
#
_entry.id   AF-A0A5D6V5Y9-F1
#
_cell.length_a   1.000
_cell.length_b   1.000
_cell.length_c   1.000
_cell.angle_alpha   90.00
_cell.angle_beta   90.00
_cell.angle_gamma   90.00
#
_symmetry.space_group_name_H-M   'P 1'
#
loop_
_entity.id
_entity.type
_entity.pdbx_description
1 polymer ?
#
loop_
_entity_poly.entity_id
_entity_poly.type
_entity_poly.pdbx_seq_one_letter_code
_entity_poly.pdbx_strand_id
1 'polypeptide(L)'
;MMNEAEKELREAIAYLDTARANYNNIRSIQRALELGQPVEITLRAAGAEVTTLCPGKASEKLMEKLTSQAYHRVSKLEEQEAYWCQEVTALNRSRQINNTLRDNPDLSRTALEHAARENTRAAWEANDECMAKRRATEQPAG
;
A
#
# COMPACT_ATOMS: atom_id res chain seq x y z
N MET A 1 -1.67 -22.28 12.63
CA MET A 1 -0.26 -21.97 12.31
C MET A 1 -0.30 -21.10 11.05
N MET A 2 0.28 -19.90 11.09
CA MET A 2 0.24 -18.94 9.98
C MET A 2 1.21 -19.38 8.89
N ASN A 3 0.81 -19.36 7.62
CA ASN A 3 1.71 -19.73 6.53
C ASN A 3 2.66 -18.56 6.17
N GLU A 4 3.72 -18.85 5.40
CA GLU A 4 4.75 -17.84 5.08
C GLU A 4 4.16 -16.63 4.33
N ALA A 5 3.26 -16.84 3.36
CA ALA A 5 2.65 -15.75 2.61
C ALA A 5 1.77 -14.85 3.50
N GLU A 6 1.05 -15.42 4.47
CA GLU A 6 0.27 -14.67 5.45
C GLU A 6 1.20 -13.84 6.35
N LYS A 7 2.34 -14.40 6.78
CA LYS A 7 3.36 -13.70 7.58
C LYS A 7 3.95 -12.52 6.80
N GLU A 8 4.40 -12.76 5.58
CA GLU A 8 5.01 -11.73 4.73
C GLU A 8 4.01 -10.62 4.35
N LEU A 9 2.73 -10.96 4.13
CA LEU A 9 1.68 -9.95 3.94
C LEU A 9 1.54 -9.04 5.17
N ARG A 10 1.55 -9.61 6.37
CA ARG A 10 1.43 -8.82 7.60
C ARG A 10 2.63 -7.88 7.77
N GLU A 11 3.83 -8.34 7.48
CA GLU A 11 5.04 -7.52 7.53
C GLU A 11 5.01 -6.41 6.45
N ALA A 12 4.59 -6.73 5.23
CA ALA A 12 4.44 -5.76 4.14
C ALA A 12 3.46 -4.63 4.50
N ILE A 13 2.30 -4.96 5.08
CA ILE A 13 1.32 -3.97 5.57
C ILE A 13 1.94 -3.06 6.63
N ALA A 14 2.63 -3.63 7.63
CA ALA A 14 3.24 -2.84 8.70
C ALA A 14 4.31 -1.86 8.17
N TYR A 15 5.12 -2.29 7.19
CA TYR A 15 6.10 -1.42 6.55
C TYR A 15 5.43 -0.34 5.70
N LEU A 16 4.35 -0.67 4.99
CA LEU A 16 3.60 0.27 4.17
C LEU A 16 2.92 1.35 5.02
N ASP A 17 2.30 0.99 6.15
CA ASP A 17 1.67 1.94 7.07
C ASP A 17 2.71 2.92 7.64
N THR A 18 3.87 2.41 8.02
CA THR A 18 4.99 3.25 8.47
C THR A 18 5.46 4.20 7.36
N ALA A 19 5.56 3.72 6.12
CA ALA A 19 5.96 4.56 4.98
C ALA A 19 4.92 5.63 4.65
N ARG A 20 3.62 5.31 4.70
CA ARG A 20 2.51 6.26 4.50
C ARG A 20 2.49 7.33 5.59
N ALA A 21 2.70 6.94 6.85
CA ALA A 21 2.83 7.89 7.96
C ALA A 21 4.00 8.85 7.73
N ASN A 22 5.16 8.34 7.30
CA ASN A 22 6.32 9.18 6.98
C ASN A 22 6.06 10.14 5.81
N TYR A 23 5.40 9.66 4.75
CA TYR A 23 5.04 10.51 3.60
C TYR A 23 4.08 11.64 4.00
N ASN A 24 3.08 11.34 4.84
CA ASN A 24 2.14 12.33 5.36
C ASN A 24 2.82 13.36 6.26
N ASN A 25 3.78 12.94 7.10
CA ASN A 25 4.58 13.84 7.92
C ASN A 25 5.39 14.81 7.05
N ILE A 26 6.02 14.33 5.97
CA ILE A 26 6.77 15.18 5.03
C ILE A 26 5.83 16.19 4.34
N ARG A 27 4.64 15.78 3.89
CA ARG A 27 3.64 16.71 3.33
C ARG A 27 3.17 17.74 4.35
N SER A 28 2.98 17.34 5.61
CA SER A 28 2.61 18.26 6.69
C SER A 28 3.69 19.31 6.93
N ILE A 29 4.95 18.89 6.97
CA ILE A 29 6.11 19.78 7.10
C ILE A 29 6.16 20.76 5.92
N GLN A 30 6.00 20.25 4.69
CA GLN A 30 5.98 21.09 3.49
C GLN A 30 4.90 22.18 3.59
N ARG A 31 3.68 21.80 3.96
CA ARG A 31 2.56 22.73 4.13
C ARG A 31 2.82 23.77 5.22
N ALA A 32 3.38 23.36 6.37
CA ALA A 32 3.74 24.27 7.44
C ALA A 32 4.76 25.33 6.96
N LEU A 33 5.76 24.91 6.18
CA LEU A 33 6.77 25.81 5.61
C LEU A 33 6.17 26.78 4.57
N GLU A 34 5.25 26.31 3.73
CA GLU A 34 4.50 27.16 2.78
C GLU A 34 3.65 28.23 3.49
N LEU A 35 3.09 27.89 4.66
CA LEU A 35 2.31 28.79 5.50
C LEU A 35 3.16 29.69 6.42
N GLY A 36 4.50 29.57 6.36
CA GLY A 36 5.41 30.31 7.24
C GLY A 36 5.30 29.92 8.72
N GLN A 37 4.79 28.72 9.00
CA GLN A 37 4.68 28.19 10.35
C GLN A 37 6.02 27.58 10.79
N PRO A 38 6.39 27.72 12.08
CA PRO A 38 7.61 27.11 12.59
C PRO A 38 7.48 25.59 12.55
N VAL A 39 8.54 24.91 12.06
CA VAL A 39 8.61 23.45 12.05
C VAL A 39 9.68 23.00 13.04
N GLU A 40 9.35 22.02 13.87
CA GLU A 40 10.29 21.37 14.75
C GLU A 40 11.18 20.40 13.96
N ILE A 41 12.49 20.61 14.03
CA ILE A 41 13.48 19.78 13.36
C ILE A 41 14.42 19.22 14.42
N THR A 42 14.60 17.91 14.39
CA THR A 42 15.57 17.21 15.22
C THR A 42 16.78 16.83 14.39
N LEU A 43 17.93 17.43 14.71
CA LEU A 43 19.22 17.15 14.10
C LEU A 43 19.94 16.11 14.96
N ARG A 44 20.31 14.97 14.37
CA ARG A 44 21.15 13.96 15.03
C ARG A 44 22.55 13.96 14.44
N ALA A 45 23.55 14.07 15.31
CA ALA A 45 24.95 13.79 15.04
C ALA A 45 25.44 12.70 16.01
N ALA A 46 26.58 12.07 15.71
CA ALA A 46 27.09 10.83 16.34
C ALA A 46 27.24 10.82 17.88
N GLY A 47 26.94 11.91 18.58
CA GLY A 47 26.86 11.96 20.05
C GLY A 47 25.89 13.00 20.61
N ALA A 48 25.02 13.59 19.78
CA ALA A 48 24.10 14.64 20.21
C ALA A 48 22.82 14.66 19.37
N GLU A 49 21.70 14.93 20.05
CA GLU A 49 20.40 15.20 19.44
C GLU A 49 19.99 16.62 19.85
N VAL A 50 19.78 17.49 18.86
CA VAL A 50 19.33 18.87 19.08
C VAL A 50 18.02 19.06 18.36
N THR A 51 16.99 19.44 19.11
CA THR A 51 15.68 19.79 18.57
C THR A 51 15.53 21.31 18.55
N THR A 52 15.21 21.87 17.39
CA THR A 52 15.05 23.31 17.20
C THR A 52 13.81 23.61 16.37
N LEU A 53 13.14 24.71 16.67
CA LEU A 53 12.13 25.29 15.78
C LEU A 53 12.85 26.03 14.66
N CYS A 54 12.65 25.61 13.42
CA CYS A 54 13.20 26.26 12.25
C CYS A 54 12.19 27.28 11.72
N PRO A 55 12.47 28.59 11.78
CA PRO A 55 11.56 29.64 11.32
C PRO A 55 11.66 29.92 9.80
N GLY A 56 12.50 29.16 9.08
CA GLY A 56 12.94 29.50 7.72
C GLY A 56 12.21 28.77 6.59
N LYS A 57 12.15 29.44 5.43
CA LYS A 57 11.77 28.85 4.14
C LYS A 57 12.55 27.56 3.91
N ALA A 58 11.82 26.49 3.63
CA ALA A 58 12.41 25.20 3.27
C ALA A 58 13.41 25.36 2.13
N SER A 59 14.48 24.57 2.13
CA SER A 59 15.16 24.29 0.85
C SER A 59 14.16 23.51 -0.01
N GLU A 60 13.56 24.19 -0.98
CA GLU A 60 12.56 23.62 -1.89
C GLU A 60 13.07 22.31 -2.52
N LYS A 61 14.35 22.30 -2.93
CA LYS A 61 15.05 21.12 -3.45
C LYS A 61 15.16 19.96 -2.45
N LEU A 62 15.34 20.26 -1.16
CA LEU A 62 15.40 19.22 -0.12
C LEU A 62 14.02 18.61 0.08
N MET A 63 12.97 19.44 0.17
CA MET A 63 11.60 18.97 0.35
C MET A 63 11.12 18.16 -0.85
N GLU A 64 11.40 18.62 -2.07
CA GLU A 64 11.12 17.88 -3.30
C GLU A 64 11.79 16.50 -3.29
N LYS A 65 13.08 16.45 -2.91
CA LYS A 65 13.82 15.19 -2.82
C LYS A 65 13.24 14.24 -1.76
N LEU A 66 12.91 14.75 -0.57
CA LEU A 66 12.33 13.94 0.50
C LEU A 66 10.95 13.41 0.14
N THR A 67 10.09 14.26 -0.44
CA THR A 67 8.75 13.87 -0.90
C THR A 67 8.84 12.82 -2.01
N SER A 68 9.75 12.99 -2.98
CA SER A 68 9.97 12.02 -4.06
C SER A 68 10.47 10.66 -3.52
N GLN A 69 11.44 10.66 -2.60
CA GLN A 69 11.94 9.43 -1.97
C GLN A 69 10.86 8.71 -1.17
N ALA A 70 10.07 9.44 -0.38
CA ALA A 70 8.99 8.88 0.41
C ALA A 70 7.88 8.31 -0.48
N TYR A 71 7.50 9.02 -1.55
CA TYR A 71 6.54 8.53 -2.55
C TYR A 71 7.02 7.24 -3.20
N HIS A 72 8.27 7.19 -3.68
CA HIS A 72 8.82 6.00 -4.32
C HIS A 72 8.87 4.80 -3.34
N ARG A 73 9.20 5.05 -2.07
CA ARG A 73 9.17 4.03 -1.03
C ARG A 73 7.76 3.47 -0.79
N VAL A 74 6.74 4.34 -0.74
CA VAL A 74 5.35 3.91 -0.61
C VAL A 74 4.94 3.06 -1.82
N SER A 75 5.17 3.55 -3.04
CA SER A 75 4.84 2.82 -4.28
C SER A 75 5.45 1.41 -4.31
N LYS A 76 6.72 1.27 -3.93
CA LYS A 76 7.38 -0.05 -3.89
C LYS A 76 6.77 -0.99 -2.84
N LEU A 77 6.37 -0.47 -1.70
CA LEU A 77 5.74 -1.26 -0.64
C LEU A 77 4.30 -1.65 -1.00
N GLU A 78 3.58 -0.82 -1.76
CA GLU A 78 2.26 -1.16 -2.30
C GLU A 78 2.35 -2.31 -3.30
N GLU A 79 3.38 -2.33 -4.16
CA GLU A 79 3.64 -3.46 -5.06
C GLU A 79 3.92 -4.76 -4.28
N GLN A 80 4.68 -4.68 -3.18
CA GLN A 80 4.95 -5.83 -2.32
C GLN A 80 3.69 -6.32 -1.59
N GLU A 81 2.88 -5.41 -1.05
CA GLU A 81 1.59 -5.74 -0.43
C GLU A 81 0.67 -6.43 -1.44
N ALA A 82 0.55 -5.87 -2.64
CA ALA A 82 -0.29 -6.43 -3.71
C ALA A 82 0.15 -7.83 -4.10
N TYR A 83 1.45 -8.07 -4.23
CA TYR A 83 2.01 -9.40 -4.49
C TYR A 83 1.62 -10.41 -3.42
N TRP A 84 1.87 -10.10 -2.14
CA TRP A 84 1.56 -11.03 -1.05
C TRP A 84 0.05 -11.25 -0.86
N CYS A 85 -0.77 -10.23 -1.12
CA CYS A 85 -2.23 -10.38 -1.18
C CYS A 85 -2.67 -11.41 -2.23
N GLN A 86 -2.05 -11.40 -3.42
CA GLN A 86 -2.34 -12.37 -4.48
C GLN A 86 -1.94 -13.78 -4.07
N GLU A 87 -0.76 -13.96 -3.47
CA GLU A 87 -0.29 -15.26 -2.97
C GLU A 87 -1.22 -15.85 -1.90
N VAL A 88 -1.60 -15.04 -0.90
CA VAL A 88 -2.56 -15.46 0.15
C VAL A 88 -3.92 -15.83 -0.47
N THR A 89 -4.39 -15.06 -1.45
CA THR A 89 -5.65 -15.35 -2.16
C THR A 89 -5.57 -16.67 -2.92
N ALA A 90 -4.46 -16.95 -3.61
CA ALA A 90 -4.24 -18.22 -4.31
C ALA A 90 -4.20 -19.41 -3.35
N LEU A 91 -3.54 -19.26 -2.21
CA LEU A 91 -3.49 -20.28 -1.15
C LEU A 91 -4.87 -20.56 -0.57
N ASN A 92 -5.64 -19.51 -0.27
CA ASN A 92 -7.00 -19.66 0.23
C ASN A 92 -7.93 -20.32 -0.79
N ARG A 93 -7.79 -20.00 -2.07
CA ARG A 93 -8.51 -20.67 -3.16
C ARG A 93 -8.17 -22.17 -3.22
N SER A 94 -6.89 -22.51 -3.15
CA SER A 94 -6.43 -23.92 -3.15
C SER A 94 -7.00 -24.69 -1.95
N ARG A 95 -6.97 -24.08 -0.75
CA ARG A 95 -7.58 -24.64 0.47
C ARG A 95 -9.08 -24.88 0.31
N GLN A 96 -9.81 -23.91 -0.25
CA GLN A 96 -11.26 -24.05 -0.51
C GLN A 96 -11.55 -25.20 -1.46
N ILE A 97 -10.84 -25.29 -2.59
CA ILE A 97 -11.01 -26.38 -3.55
C ILE A 97 -10.76 -27.74 -2.89
N ASN A 98 -9.66 -27.87 -2.12
CA ASN A 98 -9.35 -29.11 -1.42
C ASN A 98 -10.42 -29.49 -0.39
N ASN A 99 -10.96 -28.52 0.35
CA ASN A 99 -12.06 -28.76 1.29
C ASN A 99 -13.34 -29.21 0.55
N THR A 100 -13.70 -28.53 -0.53
CA THR A 100 -14.87 -28.90 -1.34
C THR A 100 -14.75 -30.31 -1.93
N LEU A 101 -13.56 -30.69 -2.42
CA LEU A 101 -13.29 -32.05 -2.92
C LEU A 101 -13.29 -33.10 -1.81
N ARG A 102 -12.85 -32.74 -0.60
CA ARG A 102 -12.92 -33.63 0.56
C ARG A 102 -14.37 -33.91 0.94
N ASP A 103 -15.23 -32.90 0.90
CA ASP A 103 -16.64 -33.03 1.25
C ASP A 103 -17.47 -33.64 0.10
N ASN A 104 -17.02 -33.46 -1.16
CA ASN A 104 -17.69 -33.94 -2.37
C ASN A 104 -16.65 -34.48 -3.37
N PRO A 105 -16.19 -35.74 -3.19
CA PRO A 105 -15.09 -36.31 -3.97
C PRO A 105 -15.41 -36.53 -5.45
N ASP A 106 -16.68 -36.55 -5.81
CA ASP A 106 -17.15 -36.72 -7.20
C ASP A 106 -16.99 -35.46 -8.06
N LEU A 107 -16.71 -34.31 -7.44
CA LEU A 107 -16.49 -33.06 -8.16
C LEU A 107 -15.12 -33.06 -8.85
N SER A 108 -15.10 -32.50 -10.06
CA SER A 108 -13.84 -32.32 -10.80
C SER A 108 -13.06 -31.13 -10.25
N ARG A 109 -11.81 -31.39 -9.81
CA ARG A 109 -10.86 -30.35 -9.42
C ARG A 109 -10.69 -29.29 -10.52
N THR A 110 -10.56 -29.73 -11.76
CA THR A 110 -10.34 -28.85 -12.92
C THR A 110 -11.53 -27.93 -13.16
N ALA A 111 -12.76 -28.43 -12.94
CA ALA A 111 -13.97 -27.61 -13.04
C ALA A 111 -14.04 -26.56 -11.92
N LEU A 112 -13.68 -26.92 -10.68
CA LEU A 112 -13.62 -25.99 -9.55
C LEU A 112 -12.55 -24.92 -9.75
N GLU A 113 -11.37 -25.29 -10.28
CA GLU A 113 -10.30 -24.33 -10.61
C GLU A 113 -10.73 -23.37 -11.73
N HIS A 114 -11.46 -23.85 -12.74
CA HIS A 114 -11.99 -23.02 -13.82
C HIS A 114 -13.01 -22.01 -13.30
N ALA A 115 -14.01 -22.45 -12.55
CA ALA A 115 -15.03 -21.58 -11.96
C ALA A 115 -14.42 -20.52 -11.03
N ALA A 116 -13.41 -20.89 -10.24
CA ALA A 116 -12.72 -19.94 -9.37
C ALA A 116 -11.93 -18.87 -10.15
N ARG A 117 -11.36 -19.22 -11.31
CA ARG A 117 -10.69 -18.25 -12.20
C ARG A 117 -11.68 -17.30 -12.85
N GLU A 118 -12.81 -17.81 -13.33
CA GLU A 118 -13.89 -16.99 -13.90
C GLU A 118 -14.44 -15.98 -12.89
N ASN A 119 -14.70 -16.42 -11.66
CA ASN A 119 -15.14 -15.51 -10.58
C ASN A 119 -14.10 -14.43 -10.27
N THR A 120 -12.81 -14.77 -10.29
CA THR A 120 -11.74 -13.80 -10.03
C THR A 120 -11.65 -12.77 -11.14
N ARG A 121 -11.75 -13.22 -12.39
CA ARG A 121 -11.76 -12.36 -13.57
C ARG A 121 -12.96 -11.40 -13.53
N ALA A 122 -14.15 -11.91 -13.25
CA ALA A 122 -15.35 -11.07 -13.12
C ALA A 122 -15.22 -10.02 -12.01
N ALA A 123 -14.61 -10.38 -10.87
CA ALA A 123 -14.34 -9.43 -9.79
C ALA A 123 -13.34 -8.33 -10.20
N TRP A 124 -12.34 -8.66 -11.01
CA TRP A 124 -11.38 -7.67 -11.54
C TRP A 124 -12.06 -6.74 -12.55
N GLU A 125 -12.82 -7.29 -13.49
CA GLU A 125 -13.58 -6.51 -14.48
C GLU A 125 -14.56 -5.55 -13.78
N ALA A 126 -15.26 -6.00 -12.74
CA ALA A 126 -16.15 -5.15 -11.93
C ALA A 126 -15.41 -4.05 -11.15
N ASN A 127 -14.21 -4.35 -10.62
CA ASN A 127 -13.39 -3.37 -9.92
C ASN A 127 -12.83 -2.31 -10.88
N ASP A 128 -12.36 -2.71 -12.05
CA ASP A 128 -11.88 -1.81 -13.10
C ASP A 128 -13.00 -0.87 -13.57
N GLU A 129 -14.22 -1.38 -13.75
CA GLU A 129 -15.39 -0.55 -14.04
C GLU A 129 -15.70 0.45 -12.91
N CYS A 130 -15.60 0.03 -11.65
CA CYS A 130 -15.81 0.91 -10.49
C CYS A 130 -14.77 2.03 -10.43
N MET A 131 -13.50 1.69 -10.63
CA MET A 131 -12.40 2.66 -10.64
C MET A 131 -12.48 3.61 -11.84
N ALA A 132 -12.92 3.13 -13.01
CA ALA A 132 -13.18 3.98 -14.16
C ALA A 132 -14.29 5.01 -13.90
N LYS A 133 -15.39 4.60 -13.25
CA LYS A 133 -16.49 5.50 -12.84
C LYS A 133 -16.05 6.56 -11.82
N ARG A 134 -15.18 6.19 -10.86
CA ARG A 134 -14.58 7.15 -9.91
C ARG A 134 -13.68 8.18 -10.60
N ARG A 135 -12.81 7.74 -11.51
CA ARG A 135 -11.95 8.65 -12.30
C ARG A 135 -12.77 9.62 -13.17
N ALA A 136 -13.91 9.17 -13.70
CA ALA A 136 -14.81 10.02 -14.48
C ALA A 136 -15.55 11.08 -13.64
N THR A 137 -15.71 10.85 -12.33
CA THR A 137 -16.40 11.77 -11.40
C THR A 137 -15.46 12.71 -10.65
N GLU A 138 -14.15 12.44 -10.65
CA GLU A 138 -13.10 13.28 -10.05
C GLU A 138 -12.49 14.31 -11.03
N GLN A 139 -12.93 14.35 -12.30
CA GLN A 139 -12.53 15.42 -13.22
C GLN A 139 -13.24 16.74 -12.83
N PRO A 140 -12.51 17.82 -12.52
CA PRO A 140 -13.15 19.11 -12.26
C PRO A 140 -13.85 19.57 -13.54
N ALA A 141 -15.11 19.97 -13.41
CA ALA A 141 -15.81 20.73 -14.45
C ALA A 141 -14.96 21.98 -14.74
N GLY A 142 -14.35 22.01 -15.93
CA GLY A 142 -13.68 23.19 -16.45
C GLY A 142 -14.66 24.33 -16.72
#